data_AF-A0A5J9V846-F1
#
_entry.id   AF-A0A5J9V846-F1
#
_cell.length_a   1.000
_cell.length_b   1.000
_cell.length_c   1.000
_cell.angle_alpha   90.00
_cell.angle_beta   90.00
_cell.angle_gamma   90.00
#
_symmetry.space_group_name_H-M   'P 1'
#
loop_
_entity.id
_entity.type
_entity.pdbx_description
1 polymer ?
#
loop_
_entity_poly.entity_id
_entity_poly.type
_entity_poly.pdbx_seq_one_letter_code
_entity_poly.pdbx_strand_id
1 'polypeptide(L)'
;MEAVVRKVQQRLRRVRGEIDRWEDLNSCLLSHFSNAANVISRLQGLGEDKNYGVLRVIPGIREDLVGKQMEILERILVYMRDILEELNGISKALSKALRDTNQMVRGGSALTRKQMQLQVGILPSIAQCLDGLQTLCEMHQAESSDIAALRQLLADEPNIPKDEVQSIFDIVFADEIC
;
A
#
# COMPACT_ATOMS: atom_id res chain seq x y z
N MET A 1 31.23 -23.11 8.08
CA MET A 1 29.98 -23.44 7.35
C MET A 1 28.75 -23.19 8.19
N GLU A 2 28.64 -23.77 9.40
CA GLU A 2 27.48 -23.57 10.29
C GLU A 2 27.16 -22.10 10.60
N ALA A 3 28.16 -21.25 10.81
CA ALA A 3 27.94 -19.82 11.06
C ALA A 3 27.26 -19.09 9.89
N VAL A 4 27.56 -19.48 8.64
CA VAL A 4 26.93 -18.91 7.44
C VAL A 4 25.50 -19.43 7.32
N VAL A 5 25.29 -20.73 7.52
CA VAL A 5 23.95 -21.35 7.53
C VAL A 5 23.04 -20.70 8.57
N ARG A 6 23.52 -20.53 9.82
CA ARG A 6 22.76 -19.87 10.89
C ARG A 6 22.40 -18.42 10.56
N LYS A 7 23.32 -17.68 9.93
CA LYS A 7 23.05 -16.30 9.49
C LYS A 7 22.02 -16.25 8.35
N VAL A 8 22.09 -17.16 7.38
CA VAL A 8 21.08 -17.28 6.30
C VAL A 8 19.72 -17.61 6.90
N GLN A 9 19.65 -18.60 7.81
CA GLN A 9 18.40 -18.96 8.51
C GLN A 9 17.82 -17.78 9.29
N GLN A 10 18.65 -17.02 10.02
CA GLN A 10 18.21 -15.84 10.74
C GLN A 10 17.61 -14.78 9.81
N ARG A 11 18.20 -14.59 8.62
CA ARG A 11 17.67 -13.66 7.62
C ARG A 11 16.36 -14.13 7.01
N LEU A 12 16.23 -15.41 6.71
CA LEU A 12 14.98 -15.97 6.22
C LEU A 12 13.84 -15.80 7.23
N ARG A 13 14.12 -15.93 8.55
CA ARG A 13 13.11 -15.62 9.58
C ARG A 13 12.68 -14.15 9.58
N ARG A 14 13.62 -13.22 9.35
CA ARG A 14 13.28 -11.79 9.22
C ARG A 14 12.44 -11.53 7.98
N VAL A 15 12.86 -12.08 6.83
CA VAL A 15 12.10 -12.01 5.57
C VAL A 15 10.69 -12.54 5.76
N ARG A 16 10.53 -13.64 6.50
CA ARG A 16 9.20 -14.18 6.80
C ARG A 16 8.34 -13.17 7.56
N GLY A 17 8.88 -12.53 8.61
CA GLY A 17 8.16 -11.50 9.34
C GLY A 17 7.81 -10.27 8.48
N GLU A 18 8.66 -9.90 7.52
CA GLU A 18 8.34 -8.83 6.55
C GLU A 18 7.20 -9.24 5.60
N ILE A 19 7.15 -10.51 5.18
CA ILE A 19 6.05 -11.05 4.35
C ILE A 19 4.75 -11.11 5.14
N ASP A 20 4.79 -11.59 6.38
CA ASP A 20 3.60 -11.63 7.24
C ASP A 20 3.05 -10.19 7.44
N ARG A 21 3.93 -9.20 7.64
CA ARG A 21 3.54 -7.78 7.71
C ARG A 21 2.98 -7.24 6.38
N TRP A 22 3.51 -7.67 5.24
CA TRP A 22 2.97 -7.30 3.93
C TRP A 22 1.53 -7.77 3.78
N GLU A 23 1.23 -9.00 4.19
CA GLU A 23 -0.12 -9.57 4.15
C GLU A 23 -1.11 -8.78 5.02
N ASP A 24 -0.70 -8.41 6.23
CA ASP A 24 -1.49 -7.56 7.14
C ASP A 24 -1.78 -6.18 6.52
N LEU A 25 -0.75 -5.53 5.97
CA LEU A 25 -0.88 -4.21 5.32
C LEU A 25 -1.75 -4.29 4.06
N ASN A 26 -1.60 -5.34 3.25
CA ASN A 26 -2.42 -5.53 2.06
C ASN A 26 -3.90 -5.75 2.42
N SER A 27 -4.17 -6.54 3.46
CA SER A 27 -5.53 -6.72 3.99
C SER A 27 -6.13 -5.40 4.49
N CYS A 28 -5.32 -4.60 5.19
CA CYS A 28 -5.72 -3.26 5.64
C CYS A 28 -6.05 -2.35 4.46
N LEU A 29 -5.18 -2.30 3.44
CA LEU A 29 -5.37 -1.50 2.23
C LEU A 29 -6.69 -1.85 1.52
N LEU A 30 -6.99 -3.13 1.34
CA LEU A 30 -8.24 -3.60 0.73
C LEU A 30 -9.49 -3.18 1.53
N SER A 31 -9.41 -3.20 2.85
CA SER A 31 -10.48 -2.71 3.72
C SER A 31 -10.70 -1.21 3.53
N HIS A 32 -9.62 -0.43 3.43
CA HIS A 32 -9.71 1.01 3.20
C HIS A 32 -10.23 1.37 1.81
N PHE A 33 -9.85 0.62 0.76
CA PHE A 33 -10.47 0.75 -0.56
C PHE A 33 -11.99 0.53 -0.51
N SER A 34 -12.42 -0.52 0.19
CA SER A 34 -13.85 -0.81 0.37
C SER A 34 -14.57 0.31 1.13
N ASN A 35 -13.94 0.86 2.16
CA ASN A 35 -14.47 1.98 2.92
C ASN A 35 -14.56 3.26 2.06
N ALA A 36 -13.53 3.58 1.27
CA ALA A 36 -13.52 4.70 0.34
C ALA A 36 -14.66 4.57 -0.68
N ALA A 37 -14.80 3.39 -1.29
CA ALA A 37 -15.87 3.11 -2.24
C ALA A 37 -17.27 3.34 -1.62
N ASN A 38 -17.49 2.87 -0.39
CA ASN A 38 -18.74 3.10 0.33
C ASN A 38 -19.01 4.60 0.59
N VAL A 39 -17.99 5.37 0.95
CA VAL A 39 -18.12 6.83 1.14
C VAL A 39 -18.45 7.52 -0.18
N ILE A 40 -17.79 7.14 -1.28
CA ILE A 40 -18.05 7.67 -2.63
C ILE A 40 -19.49 7.37 -3.07
N SER A 41 -19.98 6.13 -2.88
CA SER A 41 -21.37 5.78 -3.18
C SER A 41 -22.37 6.60 -2.36
N ARG A 42 -22.06 6.90 -1.09
CA ARG A 42 -22.90 7.76 -0.24
C ARG A 42 -22.87 9.22 -0.70
N LEU A 43 -21.71 9.72 -1.11
CA LEU A 43 -21.55 11.07 -1.65
C LEU A 43 -22.43 11.28 -2.88
N GLN A 44 -22.53 10.29 -3.78
CA GLN A 44 -23.43 10.35 -4.94
C GLN A 44 -24.89 10.56 -4.51
N GLY A 45 -25.36 9.84 -3.49
CA GLY A 45 -26.71 10.01 -2.96
C GLY A 45 -26.94 11.35 -2.25
N LEU A 46 -25.94 11.84 -1.51
CA LEU A 46 -26.00 13.16 -0.86
C LEU A 46 -25.94 14.32 -1.86
N GLY A 47 -25.43 14.09 -3.07
CA GLY A 47 -25.42 15.09 -4.14
C GLY A 47 -26.82 15.46 -4.64
N GLU A 48 -27.80 14.56 -4.52
CA GLU A 48 -29.15 14.76 -5.06
C GLU A 48 -30.08 15.49 -4.06
N ASP A 49 -30.49 16.71 -4.39
CA ASP A 49 -31.36 17.54 -3.54
C ASP A 49 -32.70 16.85 -3.17
N LYS A 50 -33.25 16.03 -4.07
CA LYS A 50 -34.48 15.25 -3.82
C LYS A 50 -34.38 14.30 -2.62
N ASN A 51 -33.17 13.88 -2.22
CA ASN A 51 -32.96 12.90 -1.15
C ASN A 51 -33.07 13.50 0.26
N TYR A 52 -33.15 14.83 0.39
CA TYR A 52 -33.23 15.51 1.67
C TYR A 52 -34.66 15.68 2.20
N GLY A 53 -35.67 15.56 1.34
CA GLY A 53 -37.08 15.60 1.76
C GLY A 53 -37.40 16.83 2.62
N VAL A 54 -37.90 16.60 3.84
CA VAL A 54 -38.21 17.63 4.84
C VAL A 54 -36.97 18.36 5.39
N LEU A 55 -35.78 17.76 5.29
CA LEU A 55 -34.54 18.36 5.79
C LEU A 55 -34.06 19.53 4.92
N ARG A 56 -34.58 19.70 3.70
CA ARG A 56 -34.24 20.84 2.81
C ARG A 56 -34.52 22.21 3.41
N VAL A 57 -35.39 22.27 4.42
CA VAL A 57 -35.70 23.51 5.14
C VAL A 57 -34.50 23.99 5.98
N ILE A 58 -33.56 23.11 6.30
CA ILE A 58 -32.35 23.44 7.04
C ILE A 58 -31.33 24.05 6.08
N PRO A 59 -30.96 25.33 6.23
CA PRO A 59 -29.95 25.96 5.38
C PRO A 59 -28.61 25.24 5.52
N GLY A 60 -27.94 24.96 4.41
CA GLY A 60 -26.58 24.37 4.41
C GLY A 60 -26.51 22.87 4.68
N ILE A 61 -27.64 22.17 4.90
CA ILE A 61 -27.63 20.76 5.33
C ILE A 61 -26.94 19.82 4.33
N ARG A 62 -27.06 20.12 3.04
CA ARG A 62 -26.44 19.34 1.96
C ARG A 62 -24.95 19.57 1.97
N GLU A 63 -24.54 20.83 1.99
CA GLU A 63 -23.16 21.27 2.01
C GLU A 63 -22.43 20.70 3.24
N ASP A 64 -23.05 20.76 4.42
CA ASP A 64 -22.51 20.21 5.67
C ASP A 64 -22.33 18.69 5.60
N LEU A 65 -23.32 17.96 5.10
CA LEU A 65 -23.27 16.49 5.02
C LEU A 65 -22.26 16.01 3.97
N VAL A 66 -22.24 16.65 2.80
CA VAL A 66 -21.24 16.39 1.75
C VAL A 66 -19.83 16.72 2.27
N GLY A 67 -19.66 17.88 2.90
CA GLY A 67 -18.40 18.30 3.52
C GLY A 67 -17.93 17.27 4.54
N LYS A 68 -18.84 16.75 5.38
CA LYS A 68 -18.47 15.72 6.37
C LYS A 68 -18.04 14.40 5.74
N GLN A 69 -18.69 13.98 4.66
CA GLN A 69 -18.26 12.78 3.94
C GLN A 69 -16.92 12.99 3.23
N MET A 70 -16.67 14.17 2.66
CA MET A 70 -15.38 14.51 2.03
C MET A 70 -14.24 14.48 3.05
N GLU A 71 -14.42 15.01 4.26
CA GLU A 71 -13.41 14.90 5.34
C GLU A 71 -13.11 13.44 5.72
N ILE A 72 -14.11 12.55 5.65
CA ILE A 72 -13.91 11.12 5.91
C ILE A 72 -13.13 10.48 4.78
N LEU A 73 -13.47 10.81 3.53
CA LEU A 73 -12.77 10.30 2.35
C LEU A 73 -11.30 10.73 2.36
N GLU A 74 -11.02 12.01 2.61
CA GLU A 74 -9.67 12.55 2.75
C GLU A 74 -8.84 11.76 3.78
N ARG A 75 -9.40 11.51 4.97
CA ARG A 75 -8.73 10.70 6.01
C ARG A 75 -8.45 9.27 5.54
N ILE A 76 -9.37 8.65 4.81
CA ILE A 76 -9.16 7.30 4.27
C ILE A 76 -8.04 7.30 3.23
N LEU A 77 -8.03 8.25 2.29
CA LEU A 77 -7.02 8.35 1.24
C LEU A 77 -5.62 8.64 1.81
N VAL A 78 -5.52 9.53 2.80
CA VAL A 78 -4.29 9.79 3.55
C VAL A 78 -3.77 8.50 4.20
N TYR A 79 -4.63 7.75 4.87
CA TYR A 79 -4.23 6.49 5.51
C TYR A 79 -3.82 5.42 4.50
N MET A 80 -4.50 5.32 3.36
CA MET A 80 -4.12 4.42 2.26
C MET A 80 -2.75 4.76 1.69
N ARG A 81 -2.43 6.05 1.51
CA ARG A 81 -1.10 6.50 1.08
C ARG A 81 -0.03 6.04 2.07
N ASP A 82 -0.28 6.18 3.37
CA ASP A 82 0.66 5.78 4.42
C ASP A 82 0.88 4.24 4.41
N ILE A 83 -0.17 3.43 4.21
CA ILE A 83 -0.03 1.97 4.02
C ILE A 83 0.83 1.64 2.79
N LEU A 84 0.58 2.30 1.66
CA LEU A 84 1.35 2.10 0.42
C LEU A 84 2.83 2.49 0.59
N GLU A 85 3.12 3.47 1.46
CA GLU A 85 4.49 3.81 1.86
C GLU A 85 5.17 2.68 2.64
N GLU A 86 4.46 2.10 3.60
CA GLU A 86 4.96 0.96 4.37
C GLU A 86 5.22 -0.27 3.49
N LEU A 87 4.30 -0.60 2.58
CA LEU A 87 4.48 -1.71 1.62
C LEU A 87 5.74 -1.51 0.78
N ASN A 88 5.96 -0.31 0.22
CA ASN A 88 7.19 0.00 -0.49
C ASN A 88 8.45 -0.11 0.41
N GLY A 89 8.33 0.20 1.70
CA GLY A 89 9.37 -0.03 2.70
C GLY A 89 9.75 -1.51 2.82
N ILE A 90 8.76 -2.40 2.88
CA ILE A 90 8.95 -3.86 2.92
C ILE A 90 9.63 -4.36 1.64
N SER A 91 9.17 -3.93 0.46
CA SER A 91 9.79 -4.32 -0.82
C SER A 91 11.28 -3.96 -0.89
N LYS A 92 11.65 -2.76 -0.39
CA LYS A 92 13.05 -2.34 -0.25
C LYS A 92 13.83 -3.20 0.75
N ALA A 93 13.22 -3.58 1.87
CA ALA A 93 13.81 -4.45 2.88
C ALA A 93 14.08 -5.86 2.34
N LEU A 94 13.12 -6.45 1.60
CA LEU A 94 13.28 -7.74 0.93
C LEU A 94 14.44 -7.71 -0.08
N SER A 95 14.43 -6.70 -0.95
CA SER A 95 15.50 -6.50 -1.95
C SER A 95 16.88 -6.35 -1.30
N LYS A 96 16.96 -5.64 -0.16
CA LYS A 96 18.19 -5.53 0.63
C LYS A 96 18.61 -6.87 1.22
N ALA A 97 17.67 -7.62 1.80
CA ALA A 97 17.95 -8.93 2.38
C ALA A 97 18.51 -9.91 1.34
N LEU A 98 17.97 -9.90 0.11
CA LEU A 98 18.49 -10.70 -1.01
C LEU A 98 19.92 -10.27 -1.38
N ARG A 99 20.16 -8.97 -1.59
CA ARG A 99 21.50 -8.45 -1.92
C ARG A 99 22.54 -8.82 -0.87
N ASP A 100 22.22 -8.60 0.40
CA ASP A 100 23.13 -8.89 1.49
C ASP A 100 23.39 -10.41 1.59
N THR A 101 22.41 -11.25 1.27
CA THR A 101 22.56 -12.72 1.34
C THR A 101 23.40 -13.23 0.18
N ASN A 102 23.21 -12.67 -1.02
CA ASN A 102 24.07 -12.93 -2.17
C ASN A 102 25.53 -12.50 -1.92
N GLN A 103 25.77 -11.33 -1.32
CA GLN A 103 27.11 -10.88 -0.96
C GLN A 103 27.78 -11.81 0.07
N MET A 104 27.04 -12.31 1.05
CA MET A 104 27.59 -13.26 2.04
C MET A 104 27.98 -14.61 1.43
N VAL A 105 27.25 -15.06 0.41
CA VAL A 105 27.52 -16.34 -0.25
C VAL A 105 28.66 -16.21 -1.27
N ARG A 106 28.85 -15.02 -1.86
CA ARG A 106 29.86 -14.76 -2.91
C ARG A 106 31.12 -14.01 -2.43
N GLY A 107 31.12 -13.38 -1.25
CA GLY A 107 32.21 -12.53 -0.77
C GLY A 107 32.94 -13.06 0.47
N GLY A 108 34.27 -12.87 0.51
CA GLY A 108 35.16 -13.08 1.67
C GLY A 108 35.52 -14.53 2.02
N SER A 109 34.65 -15.49 1.69
CA SER A 109 34.89 -16.95 1.72
C SER A 109 33.79 -17.63 0.92
N ALA A 110 33.77 -17.42 -0.40
CA ALA A 110 32.70 -17.86 -1.27
C ALA A 110 32.38 -19.35 -1.04
N LEU A 111 31.10 -19.66 -0.80
CA LEU A 111 30.68 -21.05 -0.68
C LEU A 111 30.88 -21.72 -2.04
N THR A 112 31.59 -22.85 -2.04
CA THR A 112 31.73 -23.65 -3.26
C THR A 112 30.37 -24.21 -3.67
N ARG A 113 30.18 -24.52 -4.97
CA ARG A 113 28.93 -25.08 -5.50
C ARG A 113 28.44 -26.30 -4.71
N LYS A 114 29.36 -27.18 -4.29
CA LYS A 114 29.05 -28.35 -3.45
C LYS A 114 28.51 -27.96 -2.08
N GLN A 115 28.99 -26.87 -1.49
CA GLN A 115 28.53 -26.37 -0.19
C GLN A 115 27.19 -25.64 -0.30
N MET A 116 26.92 -24.96 -1.42
CA MET A 116 25.62 -24.34 -1.68
C MET A 116 24.51 -25.38 -1.89
N GLN A 117 24.84 -26.52 -2.49
CA GLN A 117 23.92 -27.63 -2.75
C GLN A 117 23.85 -28.65 -1.60
N LEU A 118 24.65 -28.49 -0.56
CA LEU A 118 24.65 -29.43 0.57
C LEU A 118 23.30 -29.36 1.29
N GLN A 119 22.63 -30.50 1.34
CA GLN A 119 21.37 -30.68 2.06
C GLN A 119 21.64 -31.43 3.37
N VAL A 120 21.10 -30.94 4.47
CA VAL A 120 21.22 -31.59 5.79
C VAL A 120 19.82 -32.05 6.22
N GLY A 121 19.54 -33.34 6.07
CA GLY A 121 18.22 -33.91 6.33
C GLY A 121 17.14 -33.33 5.40
N ILE A 122 16.00 -32.95 5.96
CA ILE A 122 14.86 -32.37 5.23
C ILE A 122 14.98 -30.87 4.99
N LEU A 123 16.02 -30.19 5.51
CA LEU A 123 16.16 -28.75 5.32
C LEU A 123 16.51 -28.42 3.86
N PRO A 124 15.96 -27.33 3.29
CA PRO A 124 16.38 -26.87 1.98
C PRO A 124 17.86 -26.44 1.99
N SER A 125 18.53 -26.67 0.87
CA SER A 125 19.90 -26.20 0.63
C SER A 125 19.96 -24.66 0.59
N ILE A 126 21.16 -24.10 0.72
CA ILE A 126 21.37 -22.64 0.63
C ILE A 126 20.97 -22.12 -0.76
N ALA A 127 21.23 -22.90 -1.82
CA ALA A 127 20.80 -22.57 -3.17
C ALA A 127 19.27 -22.45 -3.28
N GLN A 128 18.54 -23.45 -2.77
CA GLN A 128 17.07 -23.42 -2.76
C GLN A 128 16.50 -22.26 -1.94
N CYS A 129 17.16 -21.89 -0.84
CA CYS A 129 16.77 -20.73 -0.04
C CYS A 129 16.98 -19.40 -0.79
N LEU A 130 18.08 -19.29 -1.55
CA LEU A 130 18.36 -18.11 -2.37
C LEU A 130 17.37 -17.99 -3.52
N ASP A 131 17.09 -19.10 -4.21
CA ASP A 131 16.10 -19.13 -5.30
C ASP A 131 14.72 -18.72 -4.77
N GLY A 132 14.27 -19.31 -3.65
CA GLY A 132 13.00 -18.94 -3.03
C GLY A 132 12.94 -17.47 -2.59
N LEU A 133 14.02 -16.94 -2.00
CA LEU A 133 14.10 -15.53 -1.64
C LEU A 133 14.06 -14.61 -2.88
N GLN A 134 14.69 -15.03 -3.97
CA GLN A 134 14.67 -14.30 -5.22
C GLN A 134 13.27 -14.27 -5.83
N THR A 135 12.57 -15.41 -5.91
CA THR A 135 11.17 -15.48 -6.35
C THR A 135 10.29 -14.56 -5.51
N LEU A 136 10.43 -14.59 -4.18
CA LEU A 136 9.67 -13.71 -3.29
C LEU A 136 9.95 -12.23 -3.57
N CYS A 137 11.21 -11.85 -3.80
CA CYS A 137 11.54 -10.47 -4.15
C CYS A 137 10.94 -10.06 -5.50
N GLU A 138 10.99 -10.93 -6.51
CA GLU A 138 10.45 -10.66 -7.85
C GLU A 138 8.93 -10.47 -7.81
N MET A 139 8.21 -11.31 -7.07
CA MET A 139 6.76 -11.18 -6.85
C MET A 139 6.40 -9.83 -6.22
N HIS A 140 7.05 -9.48 -5.09
CA HIS A 140 6.74 -8.25 -4.36
C HIS A 140 7.25 -6.99 -5.08
N GLN A 141 8.25 -7.10 -5.97
CA GLN A 141 8.68 -5.99 -6.82
C GLN A 141 7.65 -5.67 -7.90
N ALA A 142 7.05 -6.70 -8.51
CA ALA A 142 5.97 -6.49 -9.48
C ALA A 142 4.78 -5.75 -8.82
N GLU A 143 4.33 -6.24 -7.66
CA GLU A 143 3.25 -5.59 -6.90
C GLU A 143 3.66 -4.18 -6.41
N SER A 144 4.93 -3.97 -6.05
CA SER A 144 5.43 -2.66 -5.65
C SER A 144 5.40 -1.62 -6.77
N SER A 145 5.48 -2.03 -8.04
CA SER A 145 5.33 -1.13 -9.18
C SER A 145 3.90 -0.61 -9.28
N ASP A 146 2.92 -1.49 -9.10
CA ASP A 146 1.50 -1.15 -9.11
C ASP A 146 1.15 -0.26 -7.90
N ILE A 147 1.72 -0.58 -6.73
CA ILE A 147 1.64 0.26 -5.53
C ILE A 147 2.22 1.65 -5.77
N ALA A 148 3.34 1.77 -6.48
CA ALA A 148 3.94 3.06 -6.81
C ALA A 148 3.04 3.88 -7.76
N ALA A 149 2.42 3.23 -8.74
CA ALA A 149 1.44 3.88 -9.61
C ALA A 149 0.20 4.34 -8.85
N LEU A 150 -0.34 3.53 -7.94
CA LEU A 150 -1.45 3.90 -7.07
C LEU A 150 -1.10 5.08 -6.15
N ARG A 151 0.12 5.12 -5.62
CA ARG A 151 0.60 6.26 -4.83
C ARG A 151 0.72 7.54 -5.66
N GLN A 152 1.21 7.43 -6.89
CA GLN A 152 1.25 8.57 -7.81
C GLN A 152 -0.16 9.08 -8.06
N LEU A 153 -1.12 8.21 -8.37
CA LEU A 153 -2.53 8.59 -8.53
C LEU A 153 -3.12 9.30 -7.30
N LEU A 154 -2.78 8.85 -6.08
CA LEU A 154 -3.23 9.49 -4.83
C LEU A 154 -2.47 10.79 -4.51
N ALA A 155 -1.27 11.00 -5.08
CA ALA A 155 -0.50 12.23 -4.91
C ALA A 155 -0.81 13.27 -6.01
N ASP A 156 -1.21 12.79 -7.19
CA ASP A 156 -1.61 13.56 -8.36
C ASP A 156 -3.11 13.90 -8.35
N GLU A 157 -3.89 13.40 -7.37
CA GLU A 157 -5.18 13.99 -7.04
C GLU A 157 -4.92 15.48 -6.80
N PRO A 158 -5.57 16.40 -7.55
CA PRO A 158 -5.39 17.81 -7.30
C PRO A 158 -5.77 18.00 -5.84
N ASN A 159 -4.82 18.45 -5.04
CA ASN A 159 -5.08 18.95 -3.71
C ASN A 159 -5.87 20.25 -3.94
N ILE A 160 -7.13 20.15 -4.37
CA ILE A 160 -7.97 21.27 -4.77
C ILE A 160 -8.03 22.12 -3.52
N PRO A 161 -7.39 23.29 -3.52
CA PRO A 161 -7.46 24.20 -2.39
C PRO A 161 -8.94 24.39 -2.01
N LYS A 162 -9.27 24.46 -0.72
CA LYS A 162 -10.68 24.58 -0.29
C LYS A 162 -11.40 25.75 -0.97
N ASP A 163 -10.65 26.78 -1.32
CA ASP A 163 -11.03 27.94 -2.12
C ASP A 163 -11.31 27.63 -3.61
N GLU A 164 -10.58 26.71 -4.23
CA GLU A 164 -10.89 26.24 -5.58
C GLU A 164 -12.12 25.31 -5.60
N VAL A 165 -12.35 24.51 -4.55
CA VAL A 165 -13.61 23.74 -4.43
C VAL A 165 -14.79 24.70 -4.35
N GLN A 166 -14.68 25.76 -3.56
CA GLN A 166 -15.71 26.80 -3.48
C GLN A 166 -15.90 27.51 -4.83
N SER A 167 -14.80 27.83 -5.53
CA SER A 167 -14.84 28.44 -6.86
C SER A 167 -15.50 27.53 -7.91
N ILE A 168 -15.25 26.22 -7.87
CA ILE A 168 -15.91 25.25 -8.75
C ILE A 168 -17.41 25.14 -8.41
N PHE A 169 -17.79 25.15 -7.13
CA PHE A 169 -19.19 25.23 -6.72
C PHE A 169 -19.83 26.52 -7.23
N ASP A 170 -19.21 27.67 -7.00
CA ASP A 170 -19.74 28.97 -7.42
C ASP A 170 -19.89 29.05 -8.95
N ILE A 171 -18.99 28.44 -9.73
CA ILE A 171 -19.07 28.36 -11.20
C ILE A 171 -20.18 27.41 -11.66
N VAL A 172 -20.34 26.25 -11.03
CA VAL A 172 -21.36 25.25 -11.40
C VAL A 172 -22.77 25.70 -11.04
N PHE A 173 -22.90 26.48 -9.96
CA PHE A 173 -24.19 26.97 -9.44
C PHE A 173 -24.45 28.45 -9.75
N ALA A 174 -23.62 29.11 -10.56
CA ALA A 174 -23.81 30.51 -10.96
C ALA A 174 -25.13 30.73 -11.74
N ASP A 175 -25.62 29.71 -12.46
CA ASP A 175 -26.85 29.79 -13.25
C ASP A 175 -28.13 29.56 -12.43
N GLU A 176 -28.05 29.30 -11.11
CA GLU A 176 -29.22 29.14 -10.23
C GLU A 176 -29.64 30.45 -9.53
N ILE A 177 -28.99 31.57 -9.84
CA ILE A 177 -29.40 32.92 -9.41
C ILE A 177 -29.93 33.71 -10.61
N CYS A 178 -31.11 33.36 -11.12
CA CYS A 178 -32.02 34.20 -11.89
C CYS A 178 -33.46 33.67 -11.80
#